data_AF-A0A3N1CRE0-F1
#
_entry.id   AF-A0A3N1CRE0-F1
#
_cell.length_a   1.000
_cell.length_b   1.000
_cell.length_c   1.000
_cell.angle_alpha   90.00
_cell.angle_beta   90.00
_cell.angle_gamma   90.00
#
_symmetry.space_group_name_H-M   'P 1'
#
loop_
_entity.id
_entity.type
_entity.pdbx_description
1 polymer ?
#
loop_
_entity_poly.entity_id
_entity_poly.type
_entity_poly.pdbx_seq_one_letter_code
_entity_poly.pdbx_strand_id
1 'polypeptide(L)'
;MLIVTTDTVAGYEIRYVRGAVSGAGVAHGGLSQARREAIERLKADTERYGCNAVVGMRFANCPLGDGSFEVYAYGTAVLVEQVKTETPTQDRVAVPPPVPGPSHGPSSGGMPMVGRNLTVQVPGGRI
;
A
#
# COMPACT_ATOMS: atom_id res chain seq x y z
N MET A 1 -13.68 -5.55 -7.77
CA MET A 1 -12.78 -5.91 -8.88
C MET A 1 -11.66 -4.89 -8.96
N LEU A 2 -10.41 -5.35 -9.10
CA LEU A 2 -9.24 -4.48 -9.15
C LEU A 2 -8.95 -4.09 -10.62
N ILE A 3 -8.76 -2.81 -10.91
CA ILE A 3 -8.46 -2.32 -12.27
C ILE A 3 -7.23 -1.43 -12.17
N VAL A 4 -6.18 -1.78 -12.91
CA VAL A 4 -4.93 -1.02 -12.92
C VAL A 4 -4.45 -0.75 -14.33
N THR A 5 -3.77 0.38 -14.50
CA THR A 5 -3.14 0.80 -15.74
C THR A 5 -1.77 0.15 -15.96
N THR A 6 -1.20 -0.46 -14.92
CA THR A 6 0.05 -1.21 -14.94
C THR A 6 -0.20 -2.66 -15.35
N ASP A 7 0.84 -3.31 -15.87
CA ASP A 7 0.86 -4.75 -16.18
C ASP A 7 0.84 -5.64 -14.93
N THR A 8 1.27 -5.11 -13.78
CA THR A 8 1.35 -5.82 -12.49
C THR A 8 0.50 -5.16 -11.41
N VAL A 9 0.13 -5.94 -10.40
CA VAL A 9 -0.65 -5.52 -9.23
C VAL A 9 0.20 -5.74 -7.97
N ALA A 10 0.59 -4.67 -7.29
CA ALA A 10 1.43 -4.77 -6.09
C ALA A 10 0.74 -5.56 -4.96
N GLY A 11 1.45 -6.53 -4.38
CA GLY A 11 0.91 -7.41 -3.33
C GLY A 11 0.00 -8.53 -3.84
N TYR A 12 -0.13 -8.69 -5.15
CA TYR A 12 -0.90 -9.76 -5.77
C TYR A 12 -0.06 -10.50 -6.81
N GLU A 13 -0.27 -11.80 -6.91
CA GLU A 13 0.32 -12.65 -7.93
C GLU A 13 -0.73 -13.00 -8.99
N ILE A 14 -0.36 -12.87 -10.27
CA ILE A 14 -1.23 -13.23 -11.40
C ILE A 14 -1.16 -14.75 -11.58
N ARG A 15 -2.29 -15.44 -11.40
CA ARG A 15 -2.42 -16.90 -11.55
C ARG A 15 -2.74 -17.30 -12.97
N TYR A 16 -3.69 -16.59 -13.59
CA TYR A 16 -4.15 -16.87 -14.94
C TYR A 16 -4.43 -15.58 -15.70
N VAL A 17 -4.11 -15.58 -16.99
CA VAL A 17 -4.47 -14.52 -17.94
C VAL A 17 -5.53 -15.10 -18.88
N ARG A 18 -6.71 -14.48 -18.94
CA ARG A 18 -7.83 -14.97 -19.77
C ARG A 18 -7.93 -14.28 -21.14
N GLY A 19 -7.27 -13.14 -21.31
CA GLY A 19 -7.20 -12.43 -22.58
C GLY A 19 -7.74 -11.00 -22.50
N ALA A 20 -7.98 -10.40 -23.66
CA ALA A 20 -8.45 -9.03 -23.77
C ALA A 20 -9.92 -8.91 -23.34
N VAL A 21 -10.22 -7.85 -22.60
CA VAL A 21 -11.57 -7.45 -22.20
C VAL A 21 -11.82 -6.01 -22.60
N SER A 22 -13.08 -5.68 -22.88
CA SER A 22 -13.46 -4.34 -23.31
C SER A 22 -14.84 -3.93 -22.81
N GLY A 23 -15.08 -2.62 -22.74
CA GLY A 23 -16.37 -2.04 -22.41
C GLY A 23 -16.51 -0.67 -23.06
N ALA A 24 -17.63 -0.45 -23.75
CA ALA A 24 -17.98 0.84 -24.35
C ALA A 24 -18.98 1.59 -23.45
N GLY A 25 -19.03 2.91 -23.53
CA GLY A 25 -20.01 3.75 -22.83
C GLY A 25 -20.31 5.00 -23.64
N VAL A 26 -21.58 5.39 -23.73
CA VAL A 26 -22.03 6.56 -24.50
C VAL A 26 -22.99 7.35 -23.63
N ALA A 27 -22.66 8.61 -23.36
CA ALA A 27 -23.48 9.44 -22.49
C ALA A 27 -23.62 10.87 -23.01
N HIS A 28 -24.85 11.39 -22.92
CA HIS A 28 -25.17 12.81 -22.99
C HIS A 28 -25.05 13.39 -21.56
N GLY A 29 -24.10 14.30 -21.34
CA GLY A 29 -23.81 14.81 -19.98
C GLY A 29 -22.34 14.75 -19.56
N GLY A 30 -21.45 14.38 -20.48
CA GLY A 30 -20.00 14.54 -20.32
C GLY A 30 -19.20 13.24 -20.16
N LEU A 31 -17.89 13.38 -20.36
CA LEU A 31 -16.92 12.29 -20.43
C LEU A 31 -16.93 11.37 -19.20
N SER A 32 -17.15 11.93 -18.00
CA SER A 32 -17.15 11.16 -16.76
C SER A 32 -18.28 10.13 -16.67
N GLN A 33 -19.44 10.43 -17.25
CA GLN A 33 -20.58 9.51 -17.25
C GLN A 33 -20.34 8.36 -18.24
N ALA A 34 -19.92 8.68 -19.46
CA ALA A 34 -19.54 7.68 -20.46
C ALA A 34 -18.40 6.78 -19.95
N ARG A 35 -17.41 7.35 -19.25
CA ARG A 35 -16.31 6.57 -18.64
C ARG A 35 -16.81 5.59 -17.59
N ARG A 36 -17.75 5.99 -16.73
CA ARG A 36 -18.31 5.11 -15.71
C ARG A 36 -19.01 3.92 -16.36
N GLU A 37 -19.82 4.18 -17.38
CA GLU A 37 -20.54 3.15 -18.11
C GLU A 37 -19.59 2.17 -18.81
N ALA A 38 -18.55 2.69 -19.48
CA ALA A 38 -17.51 1.89 -20.11
C ALA A 38 -16.78 0.98 -19.10
N ILE A 39 -16.46 1.50 -17.91
CA ILE A 39 -15.87 0.72 -16.82
C ILE A 39 -16.82 -0.39 -16.37
N GLU A 40 -18.10 -0.09 -16.10
CA GLU A 40 -19.05 -1.12 -15.65
C GLU A 40 -19.20 -2.24 -16.68
N ARG A 41 -19.24 -1.92 -17.97
CA ARG A 41 -19.23 -2.93 -19.04
C ARG A 41 -17.94 -3.75 -19.06
N LEU A 42 -16.78 -3.11 -18.87
CA LEU A 42 -15.49 -3.79 -18.75
C LEU A 42 -15.48 -4.76 -17.54
N LYS A 43 -16.08 -4.36 -16.40
CA LYS A 43 -16.19 -5.25 -15.22
C LYS A 43 -17.05 -6.46 -15.52
N ALA A 44 -18.24 -6.24 -16.07
CA ALA A 44 -19.15 -7.31 -16.42
C ALA A 44 -18.51 -8.30 -17.41
N ASP A 45 -17.74 -7.81 -18.39
CA ASP A 45 -16.99 -8.65 -19.32
C ASP A 45 -15.92 -9.46 -18.59
N THR A 46 -15.14 -8.83 -17.71
CA THR A 46 -14.10 -9.49 -16.89
C THR A 46 -14.67 -10.59 -15.98
N GLU A 47 -15.82 -10.33 -15.37
CA GLU A 47 -16.52 -11.30 -14.52
C GLU A 47 -16.99 -12.52 -15.32
N ARG A 48 -17.42 -12.34 -16.57
CA ARG A 48 -17.78 -13.46 -17.47
C ARG A 48 -16.60 -14.38 -17.79
N TYR A 49 -15.38 -13.84 -17.81
CA TYR A 49 -14.16 -14.64 -17.95
C TYR A 49 -13.73 -15.33 -16.66
N GLY A 50 -14.43 -15.10 -15.54
CA GLY A 50 -14.07 -15.64 -14.23
C GLY A 50 -12.81 -15.02 -13.63
N CYS A 51 -12.48 -13.79 -14.05
CA CYS A 51 -11.35 -13.03 -13.53
C CYS A 51 -11.80 -12.02 -12.48
N ASN A 52 -10.88 -11.65 -11.57
CA ASN A 52 -11.16 -10.70 -10.48
C ASN A 52 -10.38 -9.37 -10.63
N ALA A 53 -9.53 -9.25 -11.67
CA ALA A 53 -8.79 -8.04 -11.96
C ALA A 53 -8.60 -7.78 -13.46
N VAL A 54 -8.35 -6.51 -13.79
CA VAL A 54 -7.95 -6.03 -15.12
C VAL A 54 -6.63 -5.28 -15.01
N VAL A 55 -5.66 -5.67 -15.84
CA VAL A 55 -4.33 -5.03 -15.94
C VAL A 55 -4.14 -4.36 -17.30
N GLY A 56 -3.16 -3.47 -17.38
CA GLY A 56 -2.84 -2.73 -18.61
C GLY A 56 -3.99 -1.87 -19.11
N MET A 57 -4.88 -1.43 -18.21
CA MET A 57 -6.10 -0.74 -18.57
C MET A 57 -5.82 0.60 -19.28
N ARG A 58 -6.57 0.87 -20.35
CA ARG A 58 -6.49 2.12 -21.12
C ARG A 58 -7.89 2.57 -21.57
N PHE A 59 -8.01 3.87 -21.83
CA PHE A 59 -9.21 4.48 -22.40
C PHE A 59 -8.93 5.04 -23.79
N ALA A 60 -9.86 4.83 -24.70
CA ALA A 60 -10.04 5.64 -25.89
C ALA A 60 -11.36 6.42 -25.75
N ASN A 61 -11.44 7.63 -26.30
CA ASN A 61 -12.69 8.39 -26.31
C ASN A 61 -12.86 9.13 -27.62
N CYS A 62 -14.12 9.35 -28.00
CA CYS A 62 -14.53 10.09 -29.18
C CYS A 62 -15.66 11.06 -28.80
N PRO A 63 -15.53 12.38 -29.06
CA PRO A 63 -16.64 13.31 -28.91
C PRO A 63 -17.65 13.08 -30.05
N LEU A 64 -18.93 12.91 -29.71
CA LEU A 64 -20.00 12.67 -30.69
C LEU A 64 -20.72 13.96 -31.11
N GLY A 65 -20.47 15.08 -30.42
CA GLY A 65 -21.23 16.32 -30.57
C GLY A 65 -22.31 16.47 -29.49
N ASP A 66 -22.89 17.66 -29.39
CA ASP A 66 -24.01 17.97 -28.48
C ASP A 66 -23.75 17.64 -27.00
N GLY A 67 -22.50 17.77 -26.54
CA GLY A 67 -22.11 17.44 -25.16
C GLY A 67 -22.03 15.94 -24.86
N SER A 68 -21.99 15.12 -25.90
CA SER A 68 -22.00 13.66 -25.83
C SER A 68 -20.61 13.09 -26.10
N PHE A 69 -20.26 12.03 -25.38
CA PHE A 69 -18.98 11.35 -25.51
C PHE A 69 -19.18 9.85 -25.58
N GLU A 70 -18.43 9.21 -26.46
CA GLU A 70 -18.21 7.77 -26.46
C GLU A 70 -16.85 7.48 -25.82
N VAL A 71 -16.82 6.48 -24.94
CA VAL A 71 -15.63 6.02 -24.25
C VAL A 71 -15.52 4.51 -24.41
N TYR A 72 -14.34 4.07 -24.85
CA TYR A 72 -13.94 2.67 -24.84
C TYR A 72 -12.91 2.44 -23.73
N ALA A 73 -13.19 1.48 -22.87
CA ALA A 73 -12.28 0.95 -21.86
C ALA A 73 -11.79 -0.42 -22.34
N TYR A 74 -10.50 -0.69 -22.25
CA TYR A 74 -9.94 -1.99 -22.61
C TYR A 74 -8.74 -2.34 -21.73
N GLY A 75 -8.45 -3.63 -21.64
CA GLY A 75 -7.33 -4.17 -20.87
C GLY A 75 -7.29 -5.68 -20.95
N THR A 76 -6.56 -6.31 -20.04
CA THR A 76 -6.42 -7.77 -19.97
C THR A 76 -7.04 -8.30 -18.69
N ALA A 77 -7.94 -9.27 -18.80
CA ALA A 77 -8.55 -9.94 -17.65
C ALA A 77 -7.59 -10.96 -17.06
N VAL A 78 -7.37 -10.84 -15.75
CA VAL A 78 -6.47 -11.70 -14.99
C VAL A 78 -7.13 -12.17 -13.69
N LEU A 79 -6.82 -13.40 -13.30
CA LEU A 79 -7.11 -13.90 -11.96
C LEU A 79 -5.88 -13.66 -11.09
N VAL A 80 -6.05 -12.90 -10.01
CA VAL A 80 -5.00 -12.58 -9.05
C VAL A 80 -5.31 -13.14 -7.66
N GLU A 81 -4.27 -13.56 -6.96
CA GLU A 81 -4.31 -13.98 -5.55
C GLU A 81 -3.42 -13.05 -4.72
N GLN A 82 -3.80 -12.75 -3.48
CA GLN A 82 -2.96 -11.94 -2.59
C GLN A 82 -1.71 -12.74 -2.20
N VAL A 83 -0.54 -12.11 -2.30
CA VAL A 83 0.69 -12.67 -1.77
C VAL A 83 0.62 -12.55 -0.26
N LYS A 84 0.45 -13.68 0.43
CA LYS A 84 0.47 -13.71 1.89
C LYS A 84 1.92 -13.49 2.34
N THR A 85 2.25 -12.25 2.68
CA THR A 85 3.48 -11.98 3.43
C THR A 85 3.29 -12.57 4.81
N GLU A 86 3.85 -13.75 5.05
CA GLU A 86 4.07 -14.21 6.41
C GLU A 86 4.98 -13.19 7.06
N THR A 87 4.42 -12.43 8.00
CA THR A 87 5.21 -11.59 8.91
C THR A 87 6.34 -12.47 9.42
N PRO A 88 7.62 -12.12 9.26
CA PRO A 88 8.68 -12.84 9.95
C PRO A 88 8.26 -12.79 11.41
N THR A 89 7.98 -13.97 11.98
CA THR A 89 7.77 -14.11 13.42
C THR A 89 8.95 -13.38 14.04
N GLN A 90 8.69 -12.18 14.58
CA GLN A 90 9.65 -11.55 15.45
C GLN A 90 9.88 -12.61 16.50
N ASP A 91 11.07 -13.20 16.47
CA ASP A 91 11.72 -13.76 17.64
C ASP A 91 11.55 -12.69 18.72
N ARG A 92 10.44 -12.81 19.45
CA ARG A 92 10.35 -12.32 20.79
C ARG A 92 11.42 -13.13 21.50
N VAL A 93 12.65 -12.62 21.47
CA VAL A 93 13.60 -12.89 22.53
C VAL A 93 12.83 -12.54 23.79
N ALA A 94 12.35 -13.57 24.48
CA ALA A 94 11.64 -13.41 25.72
C ALA A 94 12.58 -12.62 26.63
N VAL A 95 12.23 -11.38 26.94
CA VAL A 95 12.90 -10.65 28.00
C VAL A 95 12.70 -11.51 29.25
N PRO A 96 13.76 -12.06 29.87
CA PRO A 96 13.58 -12.83 31.10
C PRO A 96 12.97 -11.91 32.17
N PRO A 97 12.10 -12.44 33.05
CA PRO A 97 11.51 -11.63 34.12
C PRO A 97 12.62 -10.96 34.94
N PRO A 98 12.45 -9.71 35.39
CA PRO A 98 13.42 -9.05 36.23
C PRO A 98 13.62 -9.87 37.51
N VAL A 99 14.86 -10.31 37.75
CA VAL A 99 15.25 -10.94 39.01
C VAL A 99 14.99 -9.95 40.15
N PRO A 100 14.27 -10.34 41.22
CA PRO A 100 14.15 -9.50 42.41
C PRO A 100 15.54 -9.32 43.03
N GLY A 101 16.00 -8.09 43.16
CA GLY A 101 17.25 -7.77 43.83
C GLY A 101 17.23 -8.16 45.32
N PRO A 102 18.38 -8.43 45.95
CA PRO A 102 18.45 -8.80 47.35
C PRO A 102 17.95 -7.66 48.25
N SER A 103 16.96 -7.98 49.08
CA SER A 103 16.44 -7.15 50.15
C SER A 103 17.55 -6.80 51.14
N HIS A 104 18.02 -5.55 51.12
CA HIS A 104 18.92 -5.02 52.15
C HIS A 104 18.08 -4.31 53.22
N GLY A 105 18.23 -4.76 54.47
CA GLY A 105 17.59 -4.19 55.66
C GLY A 105 18.08 -2.78 56.01
N PRO A 106 17.59 -2.18 57.10
CA PRO A 106 17.72 -0.75 57.35
C PRO A 106 19.13 -0.42 57.84
N SER A 107 19.89 0.37 57.09
CA SER A 107 21.09 1.03 57.61
C SER A 107 20.77 2.50 57.93
N SER A 108 20.65 2.76 59.22
CA SER A 108 20.71 4.10 59.82
C SER A 108 22.04 4.79 59.51
N GLY A 109 22.00 6.08 59.15
CA GLY A 109 23.11 7.00 59.44
C GLY A 109 23.57 7.91 58.30
N GLY A 110 23.28 9.20 58.44
CA GLY A 110 24.19 10.29 58.07
C GLY A 110 24.16 10.82 56.63
N MET A 111 23.61 12.03 56.45
CA MET A 111 23.97 12.88 55.31
C MET A 111 25.38 13.44 55.51
N PRO A 112 26.14 13.62 54.42
CA PRO A 112 26.65 14.98 54.16
C PRO A 112 26.52 15.41 52.69
N MET A 113 26.13 16.67 52.48
CA MET A 113 26.27 17.42 51.23
C MET A 113 27.75 17.81 50.98
N VAL A 114 28.11 18.05 49.71
CA VAL A 114 29.30 18.74 49.12
C VAL A 114 29.92 17.84 48.01
N GLY A 115 30.27 18.25 46.79
CA GLY A 115 30.24 19.54 46.11
C GLY A 115 30.83 19.40 44.68
N ARG A 116 30.50 20.40 43.83
CA ARG A 116 31.17 20.92 42.61
C ARG A 116 32.17 20.04 41.82
N ASN A 117 31.95 19.94 40.50
CA ASN A 117 33.04 19.82 39.53
C ASN A 117 32.81 20.72 38.29
N LEU A 118 33.79 21.62 38.09
CA LEU A 118 33.96 22.56 37.00
C LEU A 118 35.10 22.04 36.09
N THR A 119 35.02 22.36 34.79
CA THR A 119 36.12 22.39 33.80
C THR A 119 36.48 21.08 33.08
N VAL A 120 36.20 21.04 31.77
CA VAL A 120 37.10 20.44 30.78
C VAL A 120 37.41 21.48 29.71
N GLN A 121 38.70 21.67 29.52
CA GLN A 121 39.40 22.62 28.66
C GLN A 121 39.57 22.06 27.25
N VAL A 122 39.32 22.87 26.22
CA VAL A 122 39.58 22.53 24.81
C VAL A 122 41.00 22.99 24.45
N PRO A 123 41.89 22.13 23.92
CA PRO A 123 43.20 22.54 23.47
C PRO A 123 43.13 23.14 22.07
N GLY A 124 43.72 24.32 21.93
CA GLY A 124 43.83 25.06 20.67
C GLY A 124 44.93 24.57 19.73
N GLY A 125 44.87 25.06 18.50
CA GLY A 125 45.96 25.00 17.52
C GLY A 125 45.58 25.75 16.24
N ARG A 126 46.08 27.00 16.11
CA ARG A 126 46.21 27.72 14.83
C ARG A 126 47.70 27.98 14.60
N ILE A 127 48.12 27.76 13.36
CA ILE A 127 49.19 28.49 12.67
C ILE A 127 48.53 29.22 11.50
#